data_AF-A0A7J5WLV4-F1
#
_entry.id   AF-A0A7J5WLV4-F1
#
_cell.length_a   1.000
_cell.length_b   1.000
_cell.length_c   1.000
_cell.angle_alpha   90.00
_cell.angle_beta   90.00
_cell.angle_gamma   90.00
#
_symmetry.space_group_name_H-M   'P 1'
#
loop_
_entity.id
_entity.type
_entity.pdbx_description
1 polymer ?
#
loop_
_entity_poly.entity_id
_entity_poly.type
_entity_poly.pdbx_seq_one_letter_code
_entity_poly.pdbx_strand_id
1 'polypeptide(L)'
;QLNSLQASIGTEYSYDEKFFLRAGYFYEDKSRGNRRYFSAGAGFNLNFMTVNVSYLVPSGSGVTRNPLSNTIRLGIAFNLGEE
;
A
#
# COMPACT_ATOMS: atom_id res chain seq x y z
N GLN A 1 -14.76 10.89 24.56
CA GLN A 1 -14.28 11.42 23.26
C GLN A 1 -13.22 10.47 22.73
N LEU A 2 -13.59 9.55 21.83
CA LEU A 2 -12.66 8.65 21.14
C LEU A 2 -12.71 8.96 19.64
N ASN A 3 -12.59 10.24 19.29
CA ASN A 3 -12.79 10.71 17.93
C ASN A 3 -11.47 10.67 17.17
N SER A 4 -10.79 9.53 17.12
CA SER A 4 -9.46 9.48 16.51
C SER A 4 -9.04 8.08 16.03
N LEU A 5 -10.00 7.23 15.71
CA LEU A 5 -9.76 5.86 15.24
C LEU A 5 -9.17 5.85 13.83
N GLN A 6 -8.05 5.15 13.69
CA GLN A 6 -7.45 4.77 12.42
C GLN A 6 -7.36 3.25 12.41
N ALA A 7 -7.82 2.64 11.34
CA ALA A 7 -7.78 1.20 11.17
C ALA A 7 -7.35 0.88 9.74
N SER A 8 -6.51 -0.15 9.61
CA SER A 8 -6.08 -0.65 8.32
C SER A 8 -6.21 -2.15 8.32
N ILE A 9 -6.78 -2.69 7.25
CA ILE A 9 -6.86 -4.13 7.03
C ILE A 9 -6.27 -4.44 5.66
N GLY A 10 -5.61 -5.58 5.53
CA GLY A 10 -5.06 -6.00 4.25
C GLY A 10 -4.80 -7.49 4.21
N THR A 11 -4.64 -7.98 2.99
CA THR A 11 -4.34 -9.36 2.66
C THR A 11 -3.09 -9.38 1.80
N GLU A 12 -2.17 -10.28 2.11
CA GLU A 12 -1.01 -10.58 1.29
C GLU A 12 -1.09 -12.02 0.82
N TYR A 13 -0.81 -12.23 -0.46
CA TYR A 13 -0.69 -13.54 -1.08
C TYR A 13 0.72 -13.67 -1.65
N SER A 14 1.49 -14.62 -1.12
CA SER A 14 2.82 -14.95 -1.63
C SER A 14 2.75 -16.23 -2.47
N TYR A 15 3.43 -16.21 -3.60
CA TYR A 15 3.62 -17.36 -4.47
C TYR A 15 5.13 -17.62 -4.60
N ASP A 16 5.55 -18.80 -4.13
CA ASP A 16 6.94 -19.29 -4.17
C ASP A 16 7.96 -18.30 -3.56
N GLU A 17 7.52 -17.44 -2.62
CA GLU A 17 8.34 -16.38 -1.99
C GLU A 17 9.01 -15.39 -2.97
N LYS A 18 8.69 -15.50 -4.25
CA LYS A 18 9.21 -14.69 -5.35
C LYS A 18 8.16 -13.72 -5.85
N PHE A 19 6.88 -14.05 -5.76
CA PHE A 19 5.81 -13.16 -6.20
C PHE A 19 4.87 -12.84 -5.05
N PHE A 20 4.55 -11.57 -4.87
CA PHE A 20 3.72 -11.08 -3.79
C PHE A 20 2.58 -10.26 -4.37
N LEU A 21 1.35 -10.54 -3.98
CA LEU A 21 0.19 -9.70 -4.23
C LEU A 21 -0.33 -9.17 -2.92
N ARG A 22 -0.59 -7.87 -2.87
CA ARG A 22 -1.05 -7.16 -1.68
C ARG A 22 -2.32 -6.40 -2.02
N ALA A 23 -3.31 -6.52 -1.17
CA ALA A 23 -4.51 -5.71 -1.21
C ALA A 23 -4.79 -5.19 0.19
N GLY A 24 -5.31 -3.97 0.31
CA GLY A 24 -5.58 -3.38 1.61
C GLY A 24 -6.62 -2.28 1.53
N TYR A 25 -7.23 -2.01 2.68
CA TYR A 25 -8.15 -0.93 2.89
C TYR A 25 -7.75 -0.17 4.14
N PHE A 26 -7.60 1.15 3.98
CA PHE A 26 -7.27 2.06 5.05
C PHE A 26 -8.47 2.93 5.38
N TYR A 27 -8.80 3.02 6.66
CA TYR A 27 -9.87 3.83 7.21
C TYR A 27 -9.33 4.80 8.26
N GLU A 28 -9.63 6.08 8.08
CA GLU A 28 -9.39 7.12 9.09
C GLU A 28 -10.69 7.88 9.38
N ASP A 29 -10.89 8.18 10.66
CA ASP A 29 -12.05 8.90 11.15
C ASP A 29 -12.17 10.34 10.59
N LYS A 30 -13.41 10.85 10.54
CA LYS A 30 -13.72 12.16 9.96
C LYS A 30 -13.06 13.32 10.70
N SER A 31 -12.80 13.18 12.00
CA SER A 31 -12.20 14.21 12.83
C SER A 31 -10.73 14.52 12.48
N ARG A 32 -10.02 13.58 11.84
CA ARG A 32 -8.56 13.65 11.62
C ARG A 32 -8.14 13.84 10.16
N GLY A 33 -9.09 13.80 9.23
CA GLY A 33 -8.80 13.96 7.80
C GLY A 33 -9.68 13.13 6.88
N ASN A 34 -10.45 12.19 7.43
CA ASN A 34 -11.39 11.32 6.70
C ASN A 34 -10.74 10.55 5.53
N ARG A 35 -9.43 10.26 5.59
CA ARG A 35 -8.72 9.60 4.50
C ARG A 35 -9.09 8.13 4.44
N ARG A 36 -9.71 7.74 3.33
CA ARG A 36 -10.08 6.35 3.06
C ARG A 36 -9.57 5.98 1.68
N TYR A 37 -8.87 4.85 1.59
CA TYR A 37 -8.34 4.40 0.32
C TYR A 37 -8.17 2.88 0.31
N PHE A 38 -8.26 2.34 -0.89
CA PHE A 38 -7.88 0.98 -1.18
C PHE A 38 -6.46 0.98 -1.73
N SER A 39 -5.63 0.06 -1.27
CA SER A 39 -4.29 -0.18 -1.78
C SER A 39 -4.27 -1.51 -2.51
N ALA A 40 -3.65 -1.53 -3.68
CA ALA A 40 -3.26 -2.74 -4.38
C ALA A 40 -1.76 -2.69 -4.61
N GLY A 41 -1.09 -3.83 -4.58
CA GLY A 41 0.32 -3.91 -4.86
C GLY A 41 0.72 -5.27 -5.36
N ALA A 42 1.79 -5.30 -6.13
CA ALA A 42 2.47 -6.50 -6.57
C ALA A 42 3.96 -6.34 -6.26
N GLY A 43 4.62 -7.42 -5.87
CA GLY A 43 6.04 -7.46 -5.62
C GLY A 43 6.64 -8.67 -6.30
N PHE A 44 7.88 -8.52 -6.76
CA PHE A 44 8.69 -9.62 -7.25
C PHE A 44 10.02 -9.61 -6.51
N ASN A 45 10.43 -10.74 -5.96
CA ASN A 45 11.65 -10.93 -5.21
C ASN A 45 12.57 -11.87 -5.99
N LEU A 46 13.72 -11.35 -6.39
CA LEU A 46 14.85 -12.08 -6.93
C LEU A 46 15.94 -12.13 -5.85
N ASN A 47 16.78 -13.16 -5.89
CA ASN A 47 17.95 -13.32 -5.02
C ASN A 47 18.72 -12.01 -4.76
N PHE A 48 19.04 -11.28 -5.82
CA PHE A 48 19.81 -10.02 -5.74
C PHE A 48 18.95 -8.74 -5.74
N MET A 49 17.64 -8.82 -6.00
CA MET A 49 16.81 -7.63 -6.24
C MET A 49 15.31 -7.84 -5.95
N THR A 50 14.70 -6.93 -5.19
CA THR A 50 13.26 -6.91 -4.95
C THR A 50 12.63 -5.71 -5.65
N VAL A 51 11.62 -5.97 -6.48
CA VAL A 51 10.80 -4.96 -7.16
C VAL A 51 9.43 -4.92 -6.49
N ASN A 52 8.95 -3.73 -6.13
CA ASN A 52 7.63 -3.52 -5.56
C ASN A 52 6.88 -2.45 -6.37
N VAL A 53 5.66 -2.77 -6.76
CA VAL A 53 4.72 -1.88 -7.40
C VAL A 53 3.51 -1.73 -6.48
N SER A 54 3.11 -0.51 -6.15
CA SER A 54 1.87 -0.28 -5.41
C SER A 54 1.07 0.85 -6.02
N TYR A 55 -0.25 0.67 -6.00
CA TYR A 55 -1.23 1.63 -6.48
C TYR A 55 -2.25 1.91 -5.39
N LEU A 56 -2.51 3.19 -5.17
CA LEU A 56 -3.47 3.64 -4.18
C LEU A 56 -4.72 4.14 -4.91
N VAL A 57 -5.78 3.33 -4.83
CA VAL A 57 -7.11 3.66 -5.34
C VAL A 57 -7.81 4.54 -4.30
N PRO A 58 -8.05 5.83 -4.59
CA PRO A 58 -8.77 6.68 -3.65
C PRO A 58 -10.23 6.26 -3.53
N SER A 59 -10.73 6.17 -2.29
CA SER A 59 -12.18 6.07 -2.03
C SER A 59 -12.63 7.39 -1.39
N GLY A 60 -12.84 8.44 -2.20
CA GLY A 60 -13.31 9.74 -1.72
C GLY A 60 -13.31 10.84 -2.79
N SER A 61 -14.32 11.72 -2.75
CA SER A 61 -14.49 12.87 -3.65
C SER A 61 -14.15 14.19 -2.93
N GLY A 62 -13.35 15.07 -3.54
CA GLY A 62 -13.08 16.44 -3.04
C GLY A 62 -11.82 16.60 -2.17
N VAL A 63 -11.89 17.46 -1.15
CA VAL A 63 -10.76 17.86 -0.25
C VAL A 63 -10.26 16.72 0.65
N THR A 64 -11.00 15.62 0.70
CA THR A 64 -10.66 14.38 1.42
C THR A 64 -9.83 13.41 0.57
N ARG A 65 -9.56 13.77 -0.69
CA ARG A 65 -8.75 12.95 -1.61
C ARG A 65 -7.30 13.01 -1.17
N ASN A 66 -6.72 11.84 -0.86
CA ASN A 66 -5.31 11.72 -0.51
C ASN A 66 -4.46 12.39 -1.62
N PRO A 67 -3.50 13.28 -1.33
CA PRO A 67 -2.68 13.89 -2.38
C PRO A 67 -1.86 12.89 -3.21
N LEU A 68 -1.65 11.67 -2.68
CA LEU A 68 -1.03 10.53 -3.39
C LEU A 68 -2.06 9.63 -4.10
N SER A 69 -3.29 10.10 -4.26
CA SER A 69 -4.33 9.39 -5.02
C SER A 69 -3.90 9.24 -6.47
N ASN A 70 -4.12 8.05 -7.05
CA ASN A 70 -3.81 7.77 -8.45
C ASN A 70 -2.31 7.79 -8.78
N THR A 71 -1.44 7.61 -7.77
CA THR A 71 0.01 7.48 -7.97
C THR A 71 0.41 6.01 -8.02
N ILE A 72 1.17 5.63 -9.05
CA ILE A 72 1.89 4.36 -9.08
C ILE A 72 3.22 4.56 -8.37
N ARG A 73 3.47 3.78 -7.32
CA ARG A 73 4.74 3.78 -6.61
C ARG A 73 5.55 2.57 -7.05
N LEU A 74 6.75 2.85 -7.54
CA LEU A 74 7.75 1.85 -7.93
C LEU A 74 8.90 1.91 -6.93
N GLY A 75 9.21 0.76 -6.33
CA GLY A 75 10.33 0.59 -5.42
C GLY A 75 11.22 -0.54 -5.92
N ILE A 76 12.53 -0.32 -5.93
CA ILE A 76 13.52 -1.33 -6.26
C ILE A 76 14.50 -1.37 -5.08
N ALA A 77 14.75 -2.55 -4.55
CA ALA A 77 15.73 -2.80 -3.50
C ALA A 77 16.76 -3.81 -4.01
N PHE A 78 18.05 -3.56 -3.76
CA PHE A 78 19.14 -4.46 -4.13
C PHE A 78 19.69 -5.12 -2.87
N ASN A 79 19.83 -6.45 -2.90
CA ASN A 79 20.45 -7.21 -1.82
C ASN A 79 21.94 -7.36 -2.15
N LEU A 80 22.78 -6.47 -1.60
CA LEU A 80 24.22 -6.40 -1.88
C LEU A 80 25.05 -7.28 -0.92
N GLY A 81 24.64 -8.54 -0.71
CA GLY A 81 25.23 -9.39 0.31
C GLY A 81 25.11 -10.91 0.10
N GLU A 82 24.79 -11.36 -1.11
CA GLU A 82 25.02 -12.76 -1.48
C GLU A 82 26.41 -12.82 -2.13
N GLU A 83 27.43 -13.19 -1.35
CA GLU A 83 28.74 -13.60 -1.90
C GLU A 83 28.58 -14.79 -2.86
#